data_AF-A0AAD9TIU6-F1
#
_entry.id   AF-A0AAD9TIU6-F1
#
_cell.length_a   1.000
_cell.length_b   1.000
_cell.length_c   1.000
_cell.angle_alpha   90.00
_cell.angle_beta   90.00
_cell.angle_gamma   90.00
#
_symmetry.space_group_name_H-M   'P 1'
#
loop_
_entity.id
_entity.type
_entity.pdbx_description
1 polymer ?
#
loop_
_entity_poly.entity_id
_entity_poly.type
_entity_poly.pdbx_seq_one_letter_code
_entity_poly.pdbx_strand_id
1 'polypeptide(L)'
;MDHSSGRLQNVLPFVAMVITVVAQVTDLEVLKAAMSKGVNKYVIFVYAQALPIPIFLVWSLVIYRSSERPPLTLSTLSKIFLLAVFGCLTRLFTYVGIELSSPTLSTALHNLVPAFTFILAIIFRMEKLNWRSKSSQAKSLGTIVSIAGAFVVTFYQGPPILKTLSSGNVSFQDPLVSSSKSDWILGGISLGCSAFFGAAWIILQAIILKQFPAIMIILVFKHIFVTILAALFSLTVVRDPCAWKLRLDIGLAAVYSL
;
A
#
# COMPACT_ATOMS: atom_id res chain seq x y z
N MET A 1 10.80 -33.48 20.83
CA MET A 1 9.64 -32.84 20.16
C MET A 1 10.01 -31.40 19.78
N ASP A 2 11.14 -31.20 19.10
CA ASP A 2 11.80 -29.88 19.00
C ASP A 2 12.36 -29.54 17.60
N HIS A 3 12.48 -30.54 16.72
CA HIS A 3 12.98 -30.33 15.36
C HIS A 3 11.90 -29.80 14.38
N SER A 4 10.61 -30.01 14.69
CA SER A 4 9.47 -29.51 13.91
C SER A 4 9.17 -28.04 14.22
N SER A 5 9.34 -27.61 15.47
CA SER A 5 9.11 -26.23 15.91
C SER A 5 10.06 -25.25 15.21
N GLY A 6 11.36 -25.57 15.15
CA GLY A 6 12.35 -24.75 14.45
C GLY A 6 12.15 -24.67 12.93
N ARG A 7 11.67 -25.74 12.28
CA ARG A 7 11.31 -25.69 10.85
C ARG A 7 10.07 -24.82 10.61
N LEU A 8 9.06 -24.93 11.46
CA LEU A 8 7.84 -24.11 11.36
C LEU A 8 8.17 -22.61 11.54
N GLN A 9 9.05 -22.28 12.48
CA GLN A 9 9.49 -20.91 12.74
C GLN A 9 10.28 -20.29 11.57
N ASN A 10 11.01 -21.12 10.80
CA ASN A 10 11.74 -20.68 9.61
C ASN A 10 10.86 -20.55 8.36
N VAL A 11 9.77 -21.33 8.27
CA VAL A 11 8.83 -21.30 7.13
C VAL A 11 7.76 -20.21 7.31
N LEU A 12 7.42 -19.86 8.55
CA LEU A 12 6.38 -18.88 8.86
C LEU A 12 6.59 -17.50 8.18
N PRO A 13 7.79 -16.89 8.14
CA PRO A 13 8.00 -15.62 7.46
C PRO A 13 7.79 -15.72 5.95
N PHE A 14 8.17 -16.85 5.34
CA PHE A 14 7.99 -17.09 3.91
C PHE A 14 6.50 -17.22 3.55
N VAL A 15 5.76 -18.02 4.32
CA VAL A 15 4.31 -18.16 4.13
C VAL A 15 3.59 -16.83 4.36
N ALA A 16 3.96 -16.08 5.40
CA ALA A 16 3.42 -14.75 5.64
C ALA A 16 3.68 -13.80 4.46
N MET A 17 4.89 -13.82 3.89
CA MET A 17 5.24 -13.03 2.71
C MET A 17 4.34 -13.37 1.53
N VAL A 18 4.19 -14.67 1.20
CA VAL A 18 3.33 -15.10 0.08
C VAL A 18 1.89 -14.66 0.29
N ILE A 19 1.34 -14.85 1.49
CA ILE A 19 -0.03 -14.42 1.83
C ILE A 19 -0.17 -12.91 1.65
N THR A 20 0.78 -12.11 2.14
CA THR A 20 0.71 -10.65 2.02
C THR A 20 0.78 -10.17 0.58
N VAL A 21 1.60 -10.81 -0.26
CA VAL A 21 1.70 -10.47 -1.69
C VAL A 21 0.42 -10.83 -2.43
N VAL A 22 -0.15 -12.01 -2.17
CA VAL A 22 -1.40 -12.44 -2.79
C VAL A 22 -2.56 -11.52 -2.37
N ALA A 23 -2.67 -11.19 -1.09
CA ALA A 23 -3.65 -10.23 -0.58
C ALA A 23 -3.50 -8.87 -1.27
N GLN A 24 -2.27 -8.33 -1.28
CA GLN A 24 -1.99 -7.05 -1.92
C GLN A 24 -2.38 -7.02 -3.40
N VAL A 25 -2.05 -8.06 -4.18
CA VAL A 25 -2.42 -8.12 -5.60
C VAL A 25 -3.95 -8.19 -5.76
N THR A 26 -4.61 -9.01 -4.95
CA THR A 26 -6.08 -9.14 -4.95
C THR A 26 -6.75 -7.80 -4.68
N ASP A 27 -6.26 -7.03 -3.70
CA ASP A 27 -6.81 -5.72 -3.34
C ASP A 27 -6.72 -4.73 -4.50
N LEU A 28 -5.60 -4.73 -5.23
CA LEU A 28 -5.39 -3.85 -6.38
C LEU A 28 -6.30 -4.22 -7.56
N GLU A 29 -6.53 -5.51 -7.80
CA GLU A 29 -7.45 -5.96 -8.86
C GLU A 29 -8.91 -5.64 -8.52
N VAL A 30 -9.34 -5.92 -7.29
CA VAL A 30 -10.69 -5.61 -6.83
C VAL A 30 -10.94 -4.10 -6.88
N LEU A 31 -9.95 -3.29 -6.46
CA LEU A 31 -10.03 -1.84 -6.58
C LEU A 31 -10.15 -1.38 -8.03
N LYS A 32 -9.36 -1.94 -8.96
CA LYS A 32 -9.45 -1.60 -10.39
C LYS A 32 -10.81 -2.00 -10.98
N ALA A 33 -11.33 -3.17 -10.60
CA ALA A 33 -12.66 -3.62 -10.99
C ALA A 33 -13.79 -2.74 -10.42
N ALA A 34 -13.62 -2.21 -9.21
CA ALA A 34 -14.56 -1.25 -8.64
C ALA A 34 -14.52 0.10 -9.38
N MET A 35 -13.31 0.58 -9.72
CA MET A 35 -13.13 1.79 -10.53
C MET A 35 -13.74 1.67 -11.92
N SER A 36 -13.60 0.52 -12.59
CA SER A 36 -14.18 0.32 -13.93
C SER A 36 -15.72 0.28 -13.93
N LYS A 37 -16.33 -0.06 -12.79
CA LYS A 37 -17.79 0.00 -12.59
C LYS A 37 -18.30 1.34 -12.08
N GLY A 38 -17.45 2.37 -12.09
CA GLY A 38 -17.81 3.75 -11.73
C GLY A 38 -17.88 4.02 -10.23
N VAL A 39 -17.41 3.10 -9.37
CA VAL A 39 -17.37 3.34 -7.92
C VAL A 39 -16.20 4.26 -7.58
N ASN A 40 -16.45 5.28 -6.75
CA ASN A 40 -15.42 6.25 -6.41
C ASN A 40 -14.40 5.65 -5.42
N LYS A 41 -13.15 5.53 -5.88
CA LYS A 41 -12.01 4.97 -5.14
C LYS A 41 -11.71 5.68 -3.81
N TYR A 42 -11.90 7.00 -3.74
CA TYR A 42 -11.64 7.77 -2.52
C TYR A 42 -12.70 7.50 -1.45
N VAL A 43 -13.97 7.37 -1.87
CA VAL A 43 -15.07 6.99 -0.97
C VAL A 43 -14.89 5.56 -0.46
N ILE A 44 -14.58 4.60 -1.35
CA ILE A 44 -14.27 3.21 -0.94
C ILE A 44 -13.14 3.21 0.10
N PHE A 45 -12.09 4.00 -0.14
CA PHE A 45 -10.96 4.08 0.78
C PHE A 45 -11.36 4.59 2.16
N VAL A 46 -12.24 5.59 2.26
CA VAL A 46 -12.77 6.05 3.55
C VAL A 46 -13.47 4.90 4.29
N TYR A 47 -14.36 4.17 3.62
CA TYR A 47 -15.07 3.05 4.24
C TYR A 47 -14.15 1.89 4.62
N ALA A 48 -13.22 1.51 3.74
CA ALA A 48 -12.24 0.44 3.99
C ALA A 48 -11.36 0.74 5.21
N GLN A 49 -11.04 2.01 5.46
CA GLN A 49 -10.26 2.39 6.65
C GLN A 49 -11.11 2.53 7.91
N ALA A 50 -12.40 2.84 7.77
CA ALA A 50 -13.33 3.02 8.88
C ALA A 50 -13.85 1.69 9.47
N LEU A 51 -14.19 0.71 8.62
CA LEU A 51 -14.80 -0.55 9.06
C LEU A 51 -13.94 -1.39 10.04
N PRO A 52 -12.61 -1.48 9.91
CA PRO A 52 -11.79 -2.26 10.83
C PRO A 52 -11.66 -1.66 12.24
N ILE A 53 -11.95 -0.36 12.41
CA ILE A 53 -11.78 0.36 13.69
C ILE A 53 -12.50 -0.33 14.87
N PRO A 54 -13.82 -0.64 14.80
CA PRO A 54 -14.51 -1.32 15.90
C PRO A 54 -13.91 -2.69 16.21
N ILE A 55 -13.49 -3.44 15.19
CA ILE A 55 -12.90 -4.77 15.36
C ILE A 55 -11.58 -4.68 16.12
N PHE A 56 -10.68 -3.80 15.66
CA PHE A 56 -9.40 -3.59 16.34
C PHE A 56 -9.56 -2.97 17.72
N LEU A 57 -10.56 -2.13 17.93
CA LEU A 57 -10.86 -1.56 19.24
C LEU A 57 -11.30 -2.64 20.23
N VAL A 58 -12.26 -3.48 19.86
CA VAL A 58 -12.70 -4.61 20.72
C VAL A 58 -11.53 -5.54 21.01
N TRP A 59 -10.76 -5.90 19.98
CA TRP A 59 -9.61 -6.79 20.15
C TRP A 59 -8.51 -6.18 21.04
N SER A 60 -8.27 -4.88 20.91
CA SER A 60 -7.36 -4.12 21.78
C SER A 60 -7.84 -4.14 23.24
N LEU A 61 -9.13 -3.93 23.48
CA LEU A 61 -9.71 -3.97 24.82
C LEU A 61 -9.63 -5.37 25.46
N VAL A 62 -9.79 -6.43 24.67
CA VAL A 62 -9.69 -7.82 25.14
C VAL A 62 -8.24 -8.20 25.46
N ILE A 63 -7.30 -7.95 24.54
CA ILE A 63 -5.87 -8.30 24.74
C ILE A 63 -5.26 -7.50 25.88
N TYR A 64 -5.47 -6.18 25.90
CA TYR A 64 -4.83 -5.29 26.86
C TYR A 64 -5.71 -5.02 28.08
N ARG A 65 -6.67 -5.90 28.39
CA ARG A 65 -7.54 -5.79 29.57
C ARG A 65 -6.76 -5.89 30.88
N SER A 66 -5.68 -6.69 30.89
CA SER A 66 -4.94 -7.07 32.09
C SER A 66 -3.43 -6.75 32.04
N SER A 67 -2.94 -6.16 30.95
CA SER A 67 -1.54 -5.73 30.82
C SER A 67 -1.37 -4.26 31.16
N GLU A 68 -0.27 -3.93 31.83
CA GLU A 68 0.23 -2.57 31.93
C GLU A 68 0.48 -2.02 30.52
N ARG A 69 -0.30 -1.01 30.13
CA ARG A 69 -0.19 -0.36 28.82
C ARG A 69 0.92 0.68 28.92
N PRO A 70 1.81 0.79 27.92
CA PRO A 70 2.67 1.96 27.86
C PRO A 70 1.77 3.20 27.74
N PRO A 71 2.06 4.30 28.45
CA PRO A 71 1.22 5.48 28.40
C PRO A 71 1.20 6.07 26.98
N LEU A 72 0.00 6.38 26.48
CA LEU A 72 -0.17 7.09 25.22
C LEU A 72 0.21 8.56 25.41
N THR A 73 1.48 8.87 25.15
CA THR A 73 1.96 10.25 25.16
C THR A 73 1.60 10.98 23.86
N LEU A 74 1.53 12.31 23.90
CA LEU A 74 1.32 13.14 22.71
C LEU A 74 2.43 12.92 21.66
N SER A 75 3.66 12.64 22.08
CA SER A 75 4.77 12.29 21.18
C SER A 75 4.48 10.99 20.41
N THR A 76 3.99 9.96 21.09
CA THR A 76 3.59 8.70 20.44
C THR A 76 2.43 8.94 19.47
N LEU A 77 1.43 9.74 19.88
CA LEU A 77 0.29 10.06 19.04
C LEU A 77 0.70 10.82 17.76
N SER A 78 1.63 11.78 17.89
CA SER A 78 2.19 12.51 16.74
C SER A 78 2.93 11.59 15.78
N LYS A 79 3.70 10.61 16.28
CA LYS A 79 4.33 9.59 15.42
C LYS A 79 3.30 8.71 14.72
N ILE A 80 2.23 8.31 15.40
CA ILE A 80 1.14 7.53 14.78
C ILE A 80 0.38 8.38 13.75
N PHE A 81 0.24 9.68 13.98
CA PHE A 81 -0.33 10.60 12.99
C PHE A 81 0.57 10.74 11.75
N LEU A 82 1.89 10.95 11.93
CA LEU A 82 2.85 10.97 10.82
C LEU A 82 2.86 9.64 10.05
N LEU A 83 2.73 8.53 10.78
CA LEU A 83 2.53 7.21 10.18
C LEU A 83 1.29 7.30 9.29
N ALA A 84 0.10 7.56 9.84
CA ALA A 84 -1.15 7.70 9.09
C ALA A 84 -1.05 8.59 7.84
N VAL A 85 -0.37 9.74 7.93
CA VAL A 85 -0.13 10.65 6.78
C VAL A 85 0.63 9.95 5.67
N PHE A 86 1.77 9.30 5.95
CA PHE A 86 2.53 8.59 4.91
C PHE A 86 1.72 7.48 4.26
N GLY A 87 0.89 6.76 5.03
CA GLY A 87 0.09 5.65 4.48
C GLY A 87 -1.06 6.15 3.61
N CYS A 88 -1.66 7.27 4.01
CA CYS A 88 -2.65 7.96 3.20
C CYS A 88 -2.01 8.44 1.88
N LEU A 89 -0.84 9.10 1.94
CA LEU A 89 -0.12 9.54 0.75
C LEU A 89 0.24 8.38 -0.17
N THR A 90 0.79 7.28 0.37
CA THR A 90 1.06 6.06 -0.40
C THR A 90 -0.16 5.63 -1.20
N ARG A 91 -1.31 5.47 -0.55
CA ARG A 91 -2.56 5.03 -1.19
C ARG A 91 -3.08 6.03 -2.22
N LEU A 92 -3.05 7.34 -1.94
CA LEU A 92 -3.48 8.38 -2.89
C LEU A 92 -2.63 8.37 -4.17
N PHE A 93 -1.30 8.32 -4.03
CA PHE A 93 -0.39 8.23 -5.17
C PHE A 93 -0.53 6.90 -5.94
N THR A 94 -0.86 5.79 -5.25
CA THR A 94 -1.22 4.52 -5.92
C THR A 94 -2.46 4.69 -6.79
N TYR A 95 -3.50 5.35 -6.28
CA TYR A 95 -4.77 5.51 -7.00
C TYR A 95 -4.61 6.36 -8.26
N VAL A 96 -3.93 7.50 -8.14
CA VAL A 96 -3.59 8.35 -9.29
C VAL A 96 -2.70 7.58 -10.27
N GLY A 97 -1.73 6.84 -9.76
CA GLY A 97 -0.84 6.01 -10.55
C GLY A 97 -1.57 4.98 -11.40
N ILE A 98 -2.44 4.18 -10.78
CA ILE A 98 -3.23 3.13 -11.44
C ILE A 98 -4.27 3.70 -12.41
N GLU A 99 -4.81 4.89 -12.12
CA GLU A 99 -5.75 5.59 -13.01
C GLU A 99 -5.06 6.04 -14.30
N LEU A 100 -3.87 6.64 -14.18
CA LEU A 100 -3.09 7.14 -15.32
C LEU A 100 -2.28 6.04 -16.05
N SER A 101 -2.18 4.84 -15.47
CA SER A 101 -1.40 3.74 -16.04
C SER A 101 -2.13 2.39 -15.90
N SER A 102 -1.62 1.46 -15.09
CA SER A 102 -2.19 0.13 -14.90
C SER A 102 -1.85 -0.46 -13.52
N PRO A 103 -2.66 -1.42 -13.02
CA PRO A 103 -2.31 -2.21 -11.83
C PRO A 103 -1.00 -3.01 -12.00
N THR A 104 -0.71 -3.45 -13.21
CA THR A 104 0.54 -4.16 -13.54
C THR A 104 1.76 -3.26 -13.35
N LEU A 105 1.70 -2.01 -13.85
CA LEU A 105 2.76 -1.03 -13.61
C LEU A 105 2.93 -0.73 -12.13
N SER A 106 1.82 -0.60 -11.39
CA SER A 106 1.85 -0.41 -9.93
C SER A 106 2.56 -1.55 -9.21
N THR A 107 2.27 -2.80 -9.58
CA THR A 107 2.91 -3.97 -8.98
C THR A 107 4.41 -4.02 -9.32
N ALA A 108 4.78 -3.70 -10.56
CA ALA A 108 6.18 -3.64 -10.97
C ALA A 108 6.98 -2.55 -10.22
N LEU A 109 6.41 -1.35 -10.09
CA LEU A 109 7.03 -0.23 -9.37
C LEU A 109 7.03 -0.43 -7.84
N HIS A 110 6.19 -1.30 -7.30
CA HIS A 110 6.24 -1.66 -5.88
C HIS A 110 7.56 -2.33 -5.47
N ASN A 111 8.30 -2.91 -6.42
CA ASN A 111 9.65 -3.43 -6.18
C ASN A 111 10.64 -2.33 -5.77
N LEU A 112 10.33 -1.05 -6.01
CA LEU A 112 11.12 0.08 -5.50
C LEU A 112 11.03 0.25 -3.98
N VAL A 113 9.99 -0.27 -3.32
CA VAL A 113 9.80 -0.11 -1.87
C VAL A 113 11.03 -0.59 -1.09
N PRO A 114 11.54 -1.84 -1.25
CA PRO A 114 12.76 -2.27 -0.54
C PRO A 114 14.00 -1.44 -0.90
N ALA A 115 14.12 -0.96 -2.14
CA ALA A 115 15.22 -0.10 -2.57
C ALA A 115 15.18 1.26 -1.82
N PHE A 116 14.03 1.92 -1.78
CA PHE A 116 13.83 3.14 -1.00
C PHE A 116 13.97 2.89 0.50
N THR A 117 13.45 1.78 1.03
CA THR A 117 13.60 1.43 2.45
C THR A 117 15.06 1.32 2.83
N PHE A 118 15.90 0.70 1.99
CA PHE A 118 17.34 0.64 2.25
C PHE A 118 17.99 2.03 2.24
N ILE A 119 17.66 2.87 1.26
CA ILE A 119 18.17 4.26 1.18
C ILE A 119 17.78 5.06 2.42
N LEU A 120 16.49 5.05 2.80
CA LEU A 120 16.02 5.76 3.98
C LEU A 120 16.63 5.19 5.27
N ALA A 121 16.83 3.87 5.36
CA ALA A 121 17.48 3.26 6.53
C ALA A 121 18.93 3.73 6.71
N ILE A 122 19.67 3.98 5.62
CA ILE A 122 20.99 4.61 5.67
C ILE A 122 20.87 6.07 6.14
N ILE A 123 19.95 6.85 5.56
CA ILE A 123 19.74 8.27 5.91
C ILE A 123 19.40 8.43 7.40
N PHE A 124 18.49 7.60 7.92
CA PHE A 124 18.11 7.59 9.33
C PHE A 124 19.12 6.87 10.24
N ARG A 125 20.27 6.44 9.71
CA ARG A 125 21.34 5.71 10.42
C ARG A 125 20.86 4.43 11.13
N MET A 126 19.78 3.83 10.62
CA MET A 126 19.30 2.52 11.07
C MET A 126 20.15 1.39 10.50
N GLU A 127 20.79 1.62 9.35
CA GLU A 127 21.72 0.68 8.72
C GLU A 127 23.09 1.33 8.50
N LYS A 128 24.16 0.64 8.90
CA LYS A 128 25.55 1.07 8.66
C LYS A 128 26.04 0.45 7.35
N LEU A 129 26.38 1.30 6.39
CA LEU A 129 26.89 0.85 5.11
C LEU A 129 28.36 0.43 5.25
N ASN A 130 28.61 -0.89 5.30
CA ASN A 130 29.95 -1.44 5.25
C ASN A 130 30.25 -1.93 3.83
N TRP A 131 30.98 -1.14 3.04
CA TRP A 131 31.31 -1.44 1.64
C TRP A 131 32.06 -2.77 1.43
N ARG A 132 32.67 -3.33 2.49
CA ARG A 132 33.34 -4.65 2.45
C ARG A 132 32.39 -5.81 2.78
N SER A 133 31.20 -5.53 3.32
CA SER A 133 30.21 -6.55 3.65
C SER A 133 29.49 -7.01 2.38
N LYS A 134 29.53 -8.32 2.12
CA LYS A 134 28.78 -8.95 1.02
C LYS A 134 27.28 -8.63 1.11
N SER A 135 26.73 -8.50 2.32
CA SER A 135 25.32 -8.13 2.52
C SER A 135 25.03 -6.70 2.10
N SER A 136 25.89 -5.73 2.43
CA SER A 136 25.69 -4.34 2.02
C SER A 136 25.86 -4.18 0.51
N GLN A 137 26.83 -4.88 -0.09
CA GLN A 137 27.01 -4.92 -1.54
C GLN A 137 25.79 -5.50 -2.26
N ALA A 138 25.23 -6.62 -1.78
CA ALA A 138 24.03 -7.22 -2.34
C ALA A 138 22.81 -6.29 -2.25
N LYS A 139 22.60 -5.61 -1.11
CA LYS A 139 21.53 -4.62 -0.94
C LYS A 139 21.70 -3.42 -1.88
N SER A 140 22.92 -2.89 -2.00
CA SER A 140 23.23 -1.79 -2.92
C SER A 140 23.01 -2.17 -4.38
N LEU A 141 23.47 -3.35 -4.80
CA LEU A 141 23.27 -3.85 -6.16
C LEU A 141 21.77 -4.07 -6.45
N GLY A 142 21.04 -4.69 -5.52
CA GLY A 142 19.59 -4.87 -5.63
C GLY A 142 18.83 -3.54 -5.74
N THR A 143 19.29 -2.51 -5.01
CA THR A 143 18.75 -1.14 -5.10
C THR A 143 18.96 -0.56 -6.50
N ILE A 144 20.18 -0.63 -7.05
CA ILE A 144 20.51 -0.13 -8.40
C ILE A 144 19.66 -0.86 -9.44
N VAL A 145 19.60 -2.19 -9.38
CA VAL A 145 18.83 -3.01 -10.33
C VAL A 145 17.34 -2.70 -10.25
N SER A 146 16.79 -2.51 -9.04
CA SER A 146 15.38 -2.17 -8.87
C SER A 146 15.04 -0.79 -9.45
N ILE A 147 15.89 0.21 -9.24
CA ILE A 147 15.69 1.56 -9.78
C ILE A 147 15.82 1.55 -11.31
N ALA A 148 16.83 0.86 -11.84
CA ALA A 148 16.98 0.68 -13.28
C ALA A 148 15.77 -0.02 -13.90
N GLY A 149 15.29 -1.11 -13.29
CA GLY A 149 14.10 -1.84 -13.71
C GLY A 149 12.86 -0.95 -13.70
N ALA A 150 12.67 -0.10 -12.69
CA ALA A 150 11.55 0.84 -12.64
C ALA A 150 11.58 1.86 -13.79
N PHE A 151 12.75 2.41 -14.10
CA PHE A 151 12.90 3.30 -15.26
C PHE A 151 12.61 2.58 -16.56
N VAL A 152 13.12 1.36 -16.73
CA VAL A 152 12.83 0.54 -17.91
C VAL A 152 11.32 0.32 -18.00
N VAL A 153 10.63 -0.20 -16.99
CA VAL A 153 9.19 -0.48 -17.07
C VAL A 153 8.35 0.80 -17.30
N THR A 154 8.76 1.93 -16.73
CA THR A 154 8.04 3.21 -16.91
C THR A 154 8.20 3.77 -18.33
N PHE A 155 9.39 3.66 -18.93
CA PHE A 155 9.68 4.21 -20.26
C PHE A 155 9.59 3.21 -21.40
N TYR A 156 9.60 1.90 -21.11
CA TYR A 156 9.55 0.84 -22.10
C TYR A 156 8.11 0.65 -22.59
N GLN A 157 7.90 0.94 -23.86
CA GLN A 157 6.64 0.67 -24.54
C GLN A 157 6.70 -0.72 -25.17
N GLY A 158 6.25 -1.73 -24.41
CA GLY A 158 5.96 -3.04 -24.99
C GLY A 158 4.68 -2.98 -25.85
N PRO A 159 4.55 -3.81 -26.91
CA PRO A 159 3.27 -3.99 -27.60
C PRO A 159 2.17 -4.36 -26.59
N PRO A 160 0.93 -3.87 -26.73
CA PRO A 160 -0.18 -4.28 -25.87
C PRO A 160 -0.37 -5.79 -25.98
N ILE A 161 -0.16 -6.50 -24.87
CA ILE A 161 -0.03 -7.96 -24.82
C ILE A 161 -1.40 -8.66 -24.97
N LEU A 162 -2.52 -7.91 -24.85
CA LEU A 162 -3.87 -8.39 -25.15
C LEU A 162 -4.40 -7.76 -26.43
N LYS A 163 -4.14 -8.39 -27.57
CA LYS A 163 -4.86 -8.16 -28.84
C LYS A 163 -5.57 -9.39 -29.39
N THR A 164 -5.73 -10.46 -28.60
CA THR A 164 -6.30 -11.70 -29.14
C THR A 164 -7.30 -12.32 -28.17
N LEU A 165 -8.59 -12.02 -28.40
CA LEU A 165 -9.76 -12.94 -28.41
C LEU A 165 -11.07 -12.16 -28.25
N SER A 166 -11.37 -11.26 -29.19
CA SER A 166 -12.74 -10.74 -29.37
C SER A 166 -13.08 -10.73 -30.86
N SER A 167 -13.25 -11.92 -31.44
CA SER A 167 -14.09 -12.08 -32.62
C SER A 167 -15.55 -12.00 -32.15
N GLY A 168 -16.11 -10.80 -32.17
CA GLY A 168 -17.52 -10.57 -31.82
C GLY A 168 -17.81 -9.09 -31.65
N ASN A 169 -18.63 -8.54 -32.54
CA ASN A 169 -19.08 -7.15 -32.57
C ASN A 169 -19.70 -6.72 -31.23
N VAL A 170 -18.90 -6.15 -30.34
CA VAL A 170 -19.39 -5.26 -29.29
C VAL A 170 -18.38 -4.13 -29.12
N SER A 171 -18.83 -2.90 -29.34
CA SER A 171 -18.10 -1.67 -29.09
C SER A 171 -17.89 -1.50 -27.58
N PHE A 172 -16.98 -2.26 -27.00
CA PHE A 172 -16.39 -1.94 -25.70
C PHE A 172 -15.24 -0.98 -25.97
N GLN A 173 -15.42 0.28 -25.55
CA GLN A 173 -14.29 1.19 -25.35
C GLN A 173 -13.42 0.59 -24.25
N ASP A 174 -12.38 -0.16 -24.65
CA ASP A 174 -11.31 -0.56 -23.74
C ASP A 174 -10.58 0.70 -23.25
N PRO A 175 -10.57 1.00 -21.94
CA PRO A 175 -9.83 2.15 -21.39
C PRO A 175 -8.31 1.99 -21.50
N LEU A 176 -7.83 0.83 -21.94
CA LEU A 176 -6.41 0.52 -22.10
C LEU A 176 -5.74 1.27 -23.28
N VAL A 177 -6.52 1.93 -24.15
CA VAL A 177 -6.00 2.44 -25.45
C VAL A 177 -6.04 3.97 -25.57
N SER A 178 -6.56 4.72 -24.58
CA SER A 178 -6.67 6.19 -24.67
C SER A 178 -5.79 6.99 -23.71
N SER A 179 -4.81 6.36 -23.04
CA SER A 179 -3.86 7.11 -22.21
C SER A 179 -2.83 7.79 -23.12
N SER A 180 -2.72 9.12 -23.06
CA SER A 180 -1.63 9.82 -23.74
C SER A 180 -0.29 9.35 -23.17
N LYS A 181 0.79 9.44 -23.94
CA LYS A 181 2.15 9.11 -23.47
C LYS A 181 2.51 9.88 -22.18
N SER A 182 1.99 11.10 -22.05
CA SER A 182 2.19 11.96 -20.87
C SER A 182 1.53 11.36 -19.63
N ASP A 183 0.32 10.84 -19.75
CA ASP A 183 -0.44 10.25 -18.64
C ASP A 183 0.25 8.99 -18.12
N TRP A 184 0.75 8.13 -19.00
CA TRP A 184 1.46 6.91 -18.59
C TRP A 184 2.72 7.23 -17.75
N ILE A 185 3.54 8.18 -18.21
CA ILE A 185 4.75 8.60 -17.51
C ILE A 185 4.39 9.25 -16.17
N LEU A 186 3.37 10.10 -16.14
CA LEU A 186 2.87 10.72 -14.90
C LEU A 186 2.35 9.66 -13.92
N GLY A 187 1.69 8.62 -14.42
CA GLY A 187 1.28 7.44 -13.65
C GLY A 187 2.48 6.72 -13.04
N GLY A 188 3.54 6.46 -13.82
CA GLY A 188 4.79 5.87 -13.32
C GLY A 188 5.48 6.73 -12.25
N ILE A 189 5.56 8.05 -12.45
CA ILE A 189 6.11 8.98 -11.45
C ILE A 189 5.27 8.95 -10.16
N SER A 190 3.93 8.99 -10.28
CA SER A 190 3.02 8.89 -9.15
C SER A 190 3.23 7.58 -8.36
N LEU A 191 3.39 6.45 -9.05
CA LEU A 191 3.69 5.16 -8.44
C LEU A 191 5.08 5.12 -7.78
N GLY A 192 6.08 5.79 -8.36
CA GLY A 192 7.39 5.98 -7.73
C GLY A 192 7.28 6.75 -6.41
N CYS A 193 6.51 7.85 -6.39
CA CYS A 193 6.22 8.59 -5.15
C CYS A 193 5.48 7.72 -4.13
N SER A 194 4.50 6.92 -4.58
CA SER A 194 3.80 5.96 -3.72
C SER A 194 4.76 4.98 -3.04
N ALA A 195 5.70 4.41 -3.81
CA ALA A 195 6.71 3.49 -3.28
C ALA A 195 7.65 4.18 -2.26
N PHE A 196 8.04 5.44 -2.52
CA PHE A 196 8.84 6.22 -1.59
C PHE A 196 8.12 6.47 -0.26
N PHE A 197 6.86 6.94 -0.29
CA PHE A 197 6.06 7.10 0.92
C PHE A 197 5.79 5.77 1.62
N GLY A 198 5.63 4.68 0.86
CA GLY A 198 5.48 3.33 1.40
C GLY A 198 6.73 2.86 2.15
N ALA A 199 7.91 3.17 1.62
CA ALA A 199 9.18 2.90 2.31
C ALA A 199 9.32 3.73 3.60
N ALA A 200 8.97 5.02 3.56
CA ALA A 200 8.97 5.89 4.74
C ALA A 200 7.99 5.39 5.81
N TRP A 201 6.80 4.97 5.39
CA TRP A 201 5.80 4.32 6.23
C TRP A 201 6.38 3.11 6.96
N ILE A 202 7.01 2.17 6.24
CA ILE A 202 7.56 0.94 6.82
C ILE A 202 8.62 1.25 7.88
N ILE A 203 9.50 2.20 7.61
CA ILE A 203 10.54 2.62 8.56
C ILE A 203 9.91 3.24 9.81
N LEU A 204 8.98 4.18 9.63
CA LEU A 204 8.31 4.82 10.74
C LEU A 204 7.52 3.81 11.58
N GLN A 205 6.85 2.86 10.93
CA GLN A 205 6.15 1.76 11.60
C GLN A 205 7.11 0.91 12.43
N ALA A 206 8.28 0.56 11.90
CA ALA A 206 9.29 -0.20 12.63
C ALA A 206 9.82 0.56 13.86
N ILE A 207 10.06 1.88 13.73
CA ILE A 207 10.49 2.73 14.85
C ILE A 207 9.41 2.79 15.94
N ILE A 208 8.15 2.98 15.57
CA ILE A 208 7.03 3.07 16.52
C ILE A 208 6.84 1.73 17.24
N LEU A 209 6.82 0.62 16.51
CA LEU A 209 6.65 -0.72 17.10
C LEU A 209 7.75 -1.10 18.08
N LYS A 210 8.97 -0.61 17.87
CA LYS A 210 10.09 -0.80 18.80
C LYS A 210 9.90 -0.03 20.12
N GLN A 211 9.28 1.15 20.06
CA GLN A 211 9.07 2.03 21.23
C GLN A 211 7.76 1.74 21.96
N PHE A 212 6.73 1.31 21.22
CA PHE A 212 5.39 1.08 21.71
C PHE A 212 4.87 -0.26 21.16
N PRO A 213 5.10 -1.38 21.88
CA PRO A 213 4.79 -2.72 21.36
C PRO A 213 3.29 -3.07 21.40
N ALA A 214 2.40 -2.13 21.72
CA ALA A 214 0.96 -2.37 21.71
C ALA A 214 0.37 -2.19 20.29
N ILE A 215 0.58 -3.21 19.45
CA ILE A 215 0.25 -3.21 18.02
C ILE A 215 -1.20 -2.82 17.74
N MET A 216 -2.17 -3.40 18.45
CA MET A 216 -3.59 -3.13 18.19
C MET A 216 -3.97 -1.68 18.49
N ILE A 217 -3.36 -1.06 19.51
CA ILE A 217 -3.60 0.36 19.83
C ILE A 217 -3.07 1.23 18.69
N ILE A 218 -1.86 0.95 18.18
CA ILE A 218 -1.30 1.65 17.02
C ILE A 218 -2.23 1.52 15.81
N LEU A 219 -2.76 0.32 15.54
CA LEU A 219 -3.69 0.09 14.44
C LEU A 219 -4.98 0.89 14.60
N VAL A 220 -5.60 0.91 15.78
CA VAL A 220 -6.83 1.70 16.01
C VAL A 220 -6.59 3.18 15.71
N PHE A 221 -5.58 3.80 16.33
CA PHE A 221 -5.30 5.22 16.13
C PHE A 221 -4.89 5.53 14.68
N LYS A 222 -4.08 4.67 14.08
CA LYS A 222 -3.73 4.76 12.67
C LYS A 222 -4.99 4.79 11.79
N HIS A 223 -5.88 3.81 11.93
CA HIS A 223 -7.09 3.69 11.11
C HIS A 223 -8.03 4.88 11.32
N ILE A 224 -8.16 5.40 12.55
CA ILE A 224 -8.90 6.64 12.85
C ILE A 224 -8.29 7.83 12.08
N PHE A 225 -6.98 8.05 12.18
CA PHE A 225 -6.33 9.17 11.51
C PHE A 225 -6.39 9.06 9.98
N VAL A 226 -6.14 7.86 9.43
CA VAL A 226 -6.26 7.65 7.98
C VAL A 226 -7.69 7.89 7.52
N THR A 227 -8.70 7.44 8.26
CA THR A 227 -10.12 7.68 7.93
C THR A 227 -10.42 9.17 7.91
N ILE A 228 -9.97 9.95 8.90
CA ILE A 228 -10.17 11.40 8.95
C ILE A 228 -9.49 12.08 7.75
N LEU A 229 -8.22 11.78 7.50
CA LEU A 229 -7.46 12.37 6.39
C LEU A 229 -8.09 12.02 5.03
N ALA A 230 -8.47 10.75 4.85
CA ALA A 230 -9.13 10.26 3.64
C ALA A 230 -10.50 10.91 3.45
N ALA A 231 -11.29 11.07 4.52
CA ALA A 231 -12.61 11.70 4.46
C ALA A 231 -12.50 13.18 4.10
N LEU A 232 -11.57 13.92 4.72
CA LEU A 232 -11.31 15.32 4.38
C LEU A 232 -10.91 15.46 2.91
N PHE A 233 -9.98 14.63 2.42
CA PHE A 233 -9.57 14.64 1.02
C PHE A 233 -10.71 14.23 0.07
N SER A 234 -11.46 13.18 0.40
CA SER A 234 -12.57 12.71 -0.42
C SER A 234 -13.71 13.71 -0.48
N LEU A 235 -13.99 14.44 0.61
CA LEU A 235 -15.04 15.48 0.62
C LEU A 235 -14.68 16.67 -0.26
N THR A 236 -13.38 17.01 -0.40
CA THR A 236 -12.96 18.11 -1.28
C THR A 236 -12.95 17.70 -2.76
N VAL A 237 -12.56 16.46 -3.05
CA VAL A 237 -12.45 15.94 -4.43
C VAL A 237 -13.79 15.42 -4.96
N VAL A 238 -14.58 14.73 -4.14
CA VAL A 238 -15.83 14.08 -4.52
C VAL A 238 -17.01 14.94 -4.06
N ARG A 239 -17.41 15.86 -4.93
CA ARG A 239 -18.50 16.80 -4.68
C ARG A 239 -19.90 16.20 -4.87
N ASP A 240 -20.01 15.10 -5.60
CA ASP A 240 -21.30 14.44 -5.84
C ASP A 240 -21.73 13.62 -4.60
N PRO A 241 -22.84 13.97 -3.94
CA PRO A 241 -23.36 13.20 -2.79
C PRO A 241 -23.78 11.79 -3.17
N CYS A 242 -24.13 11.53 -4.44
CA CYS A 242 -24.52 10.19 -4.89
C CYS A 242 -23.33 9.21 -4.85
N ALA A 243 -22.10 9.70 -5.03
CA ALA A 243 -20.89 8.88 -4.94
C ALA A 243 -20.63 8.36 -3.51
N TRP A 244 -21.21 8.99 -2.48
CA TRP A 244 -21.10 8.57 -1.08
C TRP A 244 -22.09 7.45 -0.71
N LYS A 245 -23.09 7.18 -1.56
CA LYS A 245 -24.01 6.05 -1.40
C LYS A 245 -23.27 4.77 -1.80
N LEU A 246 -22.82 4.01 -0.81
CA LEU A 246 -22.17 2.73 -1.05
C LEU A 246 -23.19 1.74 -1.63
N ARG A 247 -22.98 1.32 -2.89
CA ARG A 247 -23.78 0.27 -3.52
C ARG A 247 -23.37 -1.08 -2.95
N LEU A 248 -24.35 -1.90 -2.56
CA LEU A 248 -24.17 -3.23 -1.93
C LEU A 248 -23.69 -4.33 -2.92
N ASP A 249 -22.98 -3.94 -3.97
CA ASP A 249 -22.50 -4.84 -5.02
C ASP A 249 -20.96 -4.95 -4.96
N ILE A 250 -20.24 -4.37 -5.92
CA ILE A 250 -18.78 -4.39 -5.99
C ILE A 250 -18.17 -3.41 -5.00
N GLY A 251 -18.89 -2.33 -4.65
CA GLY A 251 -18.41 -1.35 -3.67
C GLY A 251 -18.16 -1.98 -2.29
N LEU A 252 -19.08 -2.84 -1.84
CA LEU A 252 -18.94 -3.53 -0.56
C LEU A 252 -17.83 -4.59 -0.59
N ALA A 253 -17.73 -5.37 -1.67
CA ALA A 253 -16.65 -6.35 -1.85
C ALA A 253 -15.27 -5.66 -1.83
N ALA A 254 -15.13 -4.53 -2.51
CA ALA A 254 -13.90 -3.73 -2.48
C ALA A 254 -13.57 -3.22 -1.08
N VAL A 255 -14.57 -2.73 -0.34
CA VAL A 255 -14.38 -2.26 1.04
C VAL A 255 -13.91 -3.38 1.98
N TYR A 256 -14.37 -4.62 1.80
CA TYR A 256 -13.91 -5.75 2.62
C TYR A 256 -12.55 -6.31 2.20
N SER A 257 -12.16 -6.12 0.93
CA SER A 257 -10.83 -6.51 0.46
C SER A 257 -9.74 -5.53 0.88
N LEU A 258 -10.00 -4.21 0.84
CA LEU A 258 -9.01 -3.11 0.95
C LEU A 258 -8.53 -2.73 2.36
#